data_AF-A0A7Y0MDQ5-F1
#
_entry.id   AF-A0A7Y0MDQ5-F1
#
_cell.length_a   1.000
_cell.length_b   1.000
_cell.length_c   1.000
_cell.angle_alpha   90.00
_cell.angle_beta   90.00
_cell.angle_gamma   90.00
#
_symmetry.space_group_name_H-M   'P 1'
#
loop_
_entity.id
_entity.type
_entity.pdbx_description
1 polymer ?
#
loop_
_entity_poly.entity_id
_entity_poly.type
_entity_poly.pdbx_seq_one_letter_code
_entity_poly.pdbx_strand_id
1 'polypeptide(L)'
;MKTPTAGELLHQFLVQSCACKQEATAERYLLVHAQLHRYLEEAGHRILETQQIPYFRREQHKDPSDAFCRSFYAEEVIYALPGFLDPPWLNSNPTDRRIQISQTARLMGWLCKSGYVDRFWHSCALLEVEGAVRRARAES
;
A
#
# COMPACT_ATOMS: atom_id res chain seq x y z
N MET A 1 -23.17 3.83 2.19
CA MET A 1 -22.11 2.94 2.70
C MET A 1 -20.88 3.79 2.98
N LYS A 2 -20.19 3.61 4.10
CA LYS A 2 -18.97 4.40 4.41
C LYS A 2 -17.81 3.88 3.55
N THR A 3 -17.03 4.77 2.95
CA THR A 3 -15.81 4.41 2.21
C THR A 3 -14.80 3.78 3.19
N PRO A 4 -14.25 2.59 2.91
CA PRO A 4 -13.28 1.95 3.78
C PRO A 4 -11.97 2.73 3.77
N THR A 5 -11.43 2.95 4.96
CA THR A 5 -10.12 3.57 5.19
C THR A 5 -8.99 2.68 4.65
N ALA A 6 -7.81 3.27 4.46
CA ALA A 6 -6.61 2.55 4.05
C ALA A 6 -6.33 1.35 4.97
N GLY A 7 -6.44 1.51 6.29
CA GLY A 7 -6.27 0.42 7.25
C GLY A 7 -7.27 -0.72 7.05
N GLU A 8 -8.55 -0.40 6.84
CA GLU A 8 -9.59 -1.39 6.56
C GLU A 8 -9.35 -2.12 5.23
N LEU A 9 -8.95 -1.41 4.18
CA LEU A 9 -8.63 -1.97 2.87
C LEU A 9 -7.44 -2.93 2.94
N LEU A 10 -6.38 -2.50 3.63
CA LEU A 10 -5.19 -3.29 3.87
C LEU A 10 -5.54 -4.59 4.61
N HIS A 11 -6.29 -4.49 5.71
CA HIS A 11 -6.75 -5.66 6.44
C HIS A 11 -7.58 -6.63 5.57
N GLN A 12 -8.54 -6.12 4.80
CA GLN A 12 -9.34 -6.93 3.86
C GLN A 12 -8.46 -7.64 2.82
N PHE A 13 -7.50 -6.93 2.24
CA PHE A 13 -6.58 -7.50 1.25
C PHE A 13 -5.69 -8.59 1.87
N LEU A 14 -5.20 -8.40 3.10
CA LEU A 14 -4.39 -9.38 3.80
C LEU A 14 -5.17 -10.66 4.07
N VAL A 15 -6.38 -10.55 4.62
CA VAL A 15 -7.26 -11.70 4.87
C VAL A 15 -7.48 -12.49 3.58
N GLN A 16 -7.82 -11.81 2.48
CA GLN A 16 -8.00 -12.46 1.19
C GLN A 16 -6.69 -13.06 0.63
N SER A 17 -5.55 -12.41 0.85
CA SER A 17 -4.26 -12.87 0.31
C SER A 17 -3.72 -14.11 1.03
N CYS A 18 -4.01 -14.24 2.32
CA CYS A 18 -3.67 -15.39 3.15
C CYS A 18 -4.67 -16.54 3.03
N ALA A 19 -5.86 -16.32 2.47
CA ALA A 19 -6.85 -17.37 2.27
C ALA A 19 -6.23 -18.55 1.49
N CYS A 20 -6.34 -19.75 2.09
CA CYS A 20 -5.83 -21.00 1.53
C CYS A 20 -4.30 -21.04 1.28
N LYS A 21 -3.51 -20.22 1.97
CA LYS A 21 -2.04 -20.28 1.92
C LYS A 21 -1.49 -21.20 3.01
N GLN A 22 -0.36 -21.84 2.70
CA GLN A 22 0.45 -22.52 3.72
C GLN A 22 0.98 -21.49 4.73
N GLU A 23 1.13 -21.92 5.98
CA GLU A 23 1.52 -21.08 7.12
C GLU A 23 2.77 -20.22 6.84
N ALA A 24 3.85 -20.84 6.38
CA ALA A 24 5.10 -20.13 6.03
C ALA A 24 4.95 -19.08 4.91
N THR A 25 3.92 -19.20 4.06
CA THR A 25 3.63 -18.17 3.04
C THR A 25 2.77 -17.05 3.64
N ALA A 26 1.81 -17.40 4.50
CA ALA A 26 0.98 -16.43 5.19
C ALA A 26 1.81 -15.54 6.12
N GLU A 27 2.79 -16.11 6.84
CA GLU A 27 3.74 -15.35 7.67
C GLU A 27 4.50 -14.30 6.87
N ARG A 28 5.02 -14.66 5.68
CA ARG A 28 5.71 -13.69 4.81
C ARG A 28 4.77 -12.60 4.30
N TYR A 29 3.50 -12.91 4.05
CA TYR A 29 2.51 -11.91 3.65
C TYR A 29 2.18 -10.96 4.81
N LEU A 30 2.07 -11.48 6.03
CA LEU A 30 1.90 -10.68 7.25
C LEU A 30 3.05 -9.69 7.43
N LEU A 31 4.30 -10.14 7.23
CA LEU A 31 5.47 -9.27 7.33
C LEU A 31 5.47 -8.16 6.27
N VAL A 32 5.20 -8.49 5.00
CA VAL A 32 5.09 -7.48 3.93
C VAL A 32 3.96 -6.49 4.24
N HIS A 33 2.85 -6.97 4.78
CA HIS A 33 1.71 -6.13 5.11
C HIS A 33 2.00 -5.19 6.28
N ALA A 34 2.67 -5.68 7.33
CA ALA A 34 3.14 -4.85 8.44
C ALA A 34 4.13 -3.78 7.95
N GLN A 35 5.01 -4.13 7.02
CA GLN A 35 5.95 -3.18 6.42
C GLN A 35 5.24 -2.13 5.55
N LEU A 36 4.23 -2.52 4.77
CA LEU A 36 3.41 -1.59 3.99
C LEU A 36 2.65 -0.64 4.91
N HIS A 37 2.05 -1.15 5.98
CA HIS A 37 1.39 -0.33 6.99
C HIS A 37 2.36 0.71 7.57
N ARG A 38 3.55 0.27 8.02
CA ARG A 38 4.60 1.16 8.54
C ARG A 38 5.04 2.20 7.53
N TYR A 39 5.22 1.80 6.27
CA TYR A 39 5.57 2.72 5.17
C TYR A 39 4.54 3.83 5.01
N LEU A 40 3.25 3.50 5.04
CA LEU A 40 2.18 4.49 4.88
C LEU A 40 2.15 5.47 6.05
N GLU A 41 2.34 4.99 7.28
CA GLU A 41 2.43 5.86 8.46
C GLU A 41 3.66 6.79 8.44
N GLU A 42 4.83 6.26 8.06
CA GLU A 42 6.08 7.02 8.09
C GLU A 42 6.27 7.93 6.87
N ALA A 43 5.81 7.52 5.68
CA ALA A 43 6.12 8.16 4.41
C ALA A 43 4.90 8.43 3.51
N GLY A 44 3.72 7.90 3.82
CA GLY A 44 2.51 8.11 3.01
C GLY A 44 2.11 9.58 2.87
N HIS A 45 2.46 10.43 3.85
CA HIS A 45 2.21 11.86 3.78
C HIS A 45 2.89 12.57 2.60
N ARG A 46 3.91 11.96 1.97
CA ARG A 46 4.65 12.55 0.85
C ARG A 46 3.85 12.60 -0.45
N ILE A 47 2.81 11.77 -0.58
CA ILE A 47 1.94 11.78 -1.77
C ILE A 47 0.71 12.66 -1.60
N LEU A 48 0.51 13.23 -0.41
CA LEU A 48 -0.66 14.02 -0.11
C LEU A 48 -0.59 15.36 -0.82
N GLU A 49 -1.74 15.80 -1.32
CA GLU A 49 -1.90 17.14 -1.85
C GLU A 49 -1.70 18.19 -0.76
N THR A 50 -1.32 19.40 -1.16
CA THR A 50 -1.03 20.51 -0.23
C THR A 50 -2.21 20.77 0.73
N GLN A 51 -3.43 20.60 0.26
CA GLN A 51 -4.67 20.76 1.04
C GLN A 51 -4.94 19.63 2.04
N GLN A 52 -4.40 18.44 1.82
CA GLN A 52 -4.56 17.27 2.70
C GLN A 52 -3.56 17.27 3.87
N ILE A 53 -2.40 17.95 3.72
CA ILE A 53 -1.33 17.97 4.73
C ILE A 53 -1.80 18.56 6.08
N PRO A 54 -2.51 19.71 6.16
CA PRO A 54 -2.99 20.23 7.44
C PRO A 54 -3.93 19.27 8.16
N TYR A 55 -4.79 18.58 7.40
CA TYR A 55 -5.68 17.55 7.94
C TYR A 55 -4.89 16.37 8.51
N PHE A 56 -3.91 15.83 7.76
CA PHE A 56 -3.06 14.74 8.24
C PHE A 56 -2.31 15.12 9.53
N ARG A 57 -1.69 16.31 9.58
CA ARG A 57 -0.98 16.78 10.77
C ARG A 57 -1.89 16.90 11.99
N ARG A 58 -3.12 17.37 11.78
CA ARG A 58 -4.12 17.44 12.86
C ARG A 58 -4.47 16.05 13.36
N GLU A 59 -4.73 15.10 12.47
CA GLU A 59 -5.02 13.73 12.85
C GLU A 59 -3.82 13.13 13.60
N GLN A 60 -2.61 13.23 13.07
CA GLN A 60 -1.38 12.74 13.71
C GLN A 60 -1.16 13.35 15.11
N HIS A 61 -1.50 14.62 15.32
CA HIS A 61 -1.41 15.24 16.64
C HIS A 61 -2.47 14.73 17.62
N LYS A 62 -3.67 14.43 17.13
CA LYS A 62 -4.78 13.89 17.93
C LYS A 62 -4.49 12.47 18.41
N ASP A 63 -3.96 11.64 17.52
CA ASP A 63 -3.49 10.29 17.82
C ASP A 63 -2.35 9.94 16.85
N PRO A 64 -1.12 9.69 17.31
CA PRO A 64 -0.03 9.38 16.41
C PRO A 64 -0.15 7.97 15.79
N SER A 65 -0.99 7.10 16.35
CA SER A 65 -1.07 5.68 15.96
C SER A 65 -2.01 5.49 14.78
N ASP A 66 -1.52 4.97 13.66
CA ASP A 66 -2.33 4.67 12.46
C ASP A 66 -2.98 5.93 11.85
N ALA A 67 -2.29 7.08 11.93
CA ALA A 67 -2.80 8.37 11.47
C ALA A 67 -3.10 8.40 9.98
N PHE A 68 -2.23 7.80 9.16
CA PHE A 68 -2.50 7.72 7.73
C PHE A 68 -3.62 6.71 7.46
N CYS A 69 -3.47 5.50 8.00
CA CYS A 69 -4.33 4.36 7.75
C CYS A 69 -5.79 4.59 8.19
N ARG A 70 -6.05 5.40 9.22
CA ARG A 70 -7.41 5.74 9.65
C ARG A 70 -8.03 6.93 8.91
N SER A 71 -7.22 7.75 8.24
CA SER A 71 -7.63 9.07 7.74
C SER A 71 -7.77 9.13 6.23
N PHE A 72 -7.10 8.24 5.50
CA PHE A 72 -7.06 8.22 4.04
C PHE A 72 -7.65 6.94 3.46
N TYR A 73 -7.78 6.90 2.14
CA TYR A 73 -8.57 5.89 1.43
C TYR A 73 -7.74 5.23 0.31
N ALA A 74 -8.43 4.47 -0.54
CA ALA A 74 -7.82 3.67 -1.60
C ALA A 74 -6.96 4.49 -2.59
N GLU A 75 -7.37 5.73 -2.86
CA GLU A 75 -6.69 6.63 -3.77
C GLU A 75 -5.27 6.95 -3.27
N GLU A 76 -5.16 7.44 -2.03
CA GLU A 76 -3.85 7.74 -1.42
C GLU A 76 -2.96 6.50 -1.31
N VAL A 77 -3.55 5.32 -1.07
CA VAL A 77 -2.81 4.05 -1.06
C VAL A 77 -2.19 3.80 -2.43
N ILE A 78 -2.94 3.96 -3.53
CA ILE A 78 -2.42 3.76 -4.89
C ILE A 78 -1.27 4.72 -5.20
N TYR A 79 -1.42 6.00 -4.89
CA TYR A 79 -0.34 6.98 -5.12
C TYR A 79 0.91 6.66 -4.29
N ALA A 80 0.76 6.06 -3.11
CA ALA A 80 1.88 5.70 -2.26
C ALA A 80 2.59 4.41 -2.71
N LEU A 81 1.94 3.49 -3.42
CA LEU A 81 2.52 2.18 -3.77
C LEU A 81 3.86 2.21 -4.52
N PRO A 82 4.15 3.15 -5.44
CA PRO A 82 5.46 3.21 -6.10
C PRO A 82 6.61 3.38 -5.10
N GLY A 83 6.46 4.31 -4.14
CA GLY A 83 7.49 4.59 -3.14
C GLY A 83 7.73 3.45 -2.14
N PHE A 84 6.78 2.52 -2.00
CA PHE A 84 6.97 1.30 -1.21
C PHE A 84 7.99 0.35 -1.86
N LEU A 85 8.19 0.46 -3.17
CA LEU A 85 9.14 -0.33 -3.94
C LEU A 85 10.50 0.35 -4.10
N ASP A 86 10.71 1.52 -3.49
CA ASP A 86 11.98 2.25 -3.50
C ASP A 86 12.75 2.03 -2.17
N PRO A 87 14.09 2.16 -2.16
CA PRO A 87 14.85 2.22 -0.91
C PRO A 87 14.40 3.41 -0.03
N PRO A 88 14.39 3.27 1.31
CA PRO A 88 14.81 2.10 2.10
C PRO A 88 13.69 1.07 2.32
N TRP A 89 12.52 1.22 1.68
CA TRP A 89 11.33 0.41 1.92
C TRP A 89 11.34 -0.93 1.18
N LEU A 90 12.04 -1.01 0.06
CA LEU A 90 12.25 -2.27 -0.65
C LEU A 90 13.11 -3.24 0.19
N ASN A 91 12.62 -4.46 0.41
CA ASN A 91 13.34 -5.47 1.18
C ASN A 91 14.70 -5.80 0.58
N SER A 92 15.73 -5.84 1.43
CA SER A 92 17.09 -6.22 1.02
C SER A 92 17.21 -7.72 0.75
N ASN A 93 16.47 -8.57 1.46
CA ASN A 93 16.42 -10.01 1.20
C ASN A 93 15.75 -10.29 -0.15
N PRO A 94 16.40 -10.99 -1.11
CA PRO A 94 15.82 -11.22 -2.44
C PRO A 94 14.49 -11.98 -2.45
N THR A 95 14.32 -12.94 -1.53
CA THR A 95 13.08 -13.73 -1.44
C THR A 95 11.92 -12.86 -0.98
N ASP A 96 12.12 -12.11 0.10
CA ASP A 96 11.07 -11.24 0.66
C ASP A 96 10.78 -10.05 -0.26
N ARG A 97 11.81 -9.54 -0.96
CA ARG A 97 11.66 -8.52 -2.02
C ARG A 97 10.72 -8.98 -3.13
N ARG A 98 10.91 -10.20 -3.65
CA ARG A 98 10.03 -10.76 -4.69
C ARG A 98 8.59 -10.90 -4.20
N ILE A 99 8.41 -11.28 -2.94
CA ILE A 99 7.09 -11.36 -2.31
C ILE A 99 6.47 -9.97 -2.18
N GLN A 100 7.22 -8.98 -1.69
CA GLN A 100 6.80 -7.59 -1.58
C GLN A 100 6.33 -7.05 -2.94
N ILE A 101 7.15 -7.17 -3.99
CA ILE A 101 6.81 -6.71 -5.34
C ILE A 101 5.54 -7.42 -5.86
N SER A 102 5.40 -8.72 -5.61
CA SER A 102 4.22 -9.49 -6.00
C SER A 102 2.97 -9.03 -5.25
N GLN A 103 3.06 -8.79 -3.94
CA GLN A 103 1.95 -8.30 -3.13
C GLN A 103 1.54 -6.88 -3.54
N THR A 104 2.47 -5.98 -3.84
CA THR A 104 2.16 -4.62 -4.34
C THR A 104 1.36 -4.67 -5.64
N ALA A 105 1.79 -5.48 -6.61
CA ALA A 105 1.05 -5.65 -7.86
C ALA A 105 -0.34 -6.26 -7.64
N ARG A 106 -0.46 -7.22 -6.71
CA ARG A 106 -1.74 -7.84 -6.35
C ARG A 106 -2.68 -6.87 -5.64
N LEU A 107 -2.16 -6.01 -4.75
CA LEU A 107 -2.93 -5.00 -4.05
C LEU A 107 -3.51 -3.98 -5.03
N MET A 108 -2.69 -3.44 -5.94
CA MET A 108 -3.16 -2.56 -7.02
C MET A 108 -4.29 -3.21 -7.83
N GLY A 109 -4.06 -4.46 -8.27
CA GLY A 109 -5.05 -5.22 -9.03
C GLY A 109 -6.34 -5.47 -8.25
N TRP A 110 -6.23 -5.74 -6.95
CA TRP A 110 -7.37 -5.94 -6.05
C TRP A 110 -8.17 -4.66 -5.85
N LEU A 111 -7.52 -3.53 -5.56
CA LEU A 111 -8.18 -2.23 -5.39
C LEU A 111 -9.01 -1.86 -6.64
N CYS A 112 -8.47 -2.11 -7.83
CA CYS A 112 -9.20 -1.90 -9.08
C CYS A 112 -10.36 -2.89 -9.25
N LYS A 113 -10.14 -4.18 -9.02
CA LYS A 113 -11.17 -5.22 -9.22
C LYS A 113 -12.33 -5.10 -8.23
N SER A 114 -12.05 -4.62 -7.03
CA SER A 114 -13.04 -4.37 -5.98
C SER A 114 -13.77 -3.04 -6.15
N GLY A 115 -13.42 -2.23 -7.16
CA GLY A 115 -14.07 -0.94 -7.44
C GLY A 115 -13.69 0.18 -6.48
N TYR A 116 -12.65 0.00 -5.65
CA TYR A 116 -12.15 1.05 -4.74
C TYR A 116 -11.31 2.10 -5.47
N VAL A 117 -10.76 1.74 -6.62
CA VAL A 117 -9.97 2.61 -7.49
C VAL A 117 -10.51 2.47 -8.90
N ASP A 118 -10.98 3.57 -9.46
CA ASP A 118 -11.38 3.60 -10.85
C ASP A 118 -10.16 3.69 -11.78
N ARG A 119 -10.07 2.75 -12.72
CA ARG A 119 -8.91 2.66 -13.63
C ARG A 119 -8.79 3.82 -14.60
N PHE A 120 -9.92 4.42 -14.99
CA PHE A 120 -9.93 5.52 -15.94
C PHE A 120 -9.43 6.79 -15.26
N TRP A 121 -9.97 7.10 -14.07
CA TRP A 121 -9.61 8.28 -13.29
C TRP A 121 -8.18 8.23 -12.76
N HIS A 122 -7.70 7.06 -12.29
CA HIS A 122 -6.36 6.92 -11.71
C HIS A 122 -5.34 6.30 -12.66
N SER A 123 -5.56 6.39 -13.97
CA SER A 123 -4.73 5.75 -14.99
C SER A 123 -3.23 6.08 -14.86
N CYS A 124 -2.87 7.33 -14.59
CA CYS A 124 -1.47 7.74 -14.39
C CYS A 124 -0.85 7.06 -13.17
N ALA A 125 -1.54 7.06 -12.02
CA ALA A 125 -1.06 6.42 -10.80
C ALA A 125 -0.88 4.90 -10.99
N LEU A 126 -1.82 4.26 -11.68
CA LEU A 126 -1.71 2.83 -12.00
C LEU A 126 -0.50 2.52 -12.90
N LEU A 127 -0.24 3.36 -13.91
CA LEU A 127 0.94 3.22 -14.78
C LEU A 127 2.24 3.43 -13.99
N GLU A 128 2.27 4.34 -13.03
CA GLU A 128 3.42 4.54 -12.15
C GLU A 128 3.69 3.31 -11.27
N VAL A 129 2.65 2.72 -10.68
CA VAL A 129 2.78 1.48 -9.90
C VAL A 129 3.28 0.33 -10.78
N GLU A 130 2.72 0.17 -11.99
CA GLU A 130 3.20 -0.83 -12.94
C GLU A 130 4.67 -0.61 -13.32
N GLY A 131 5.06 0.64 -13.54
CA GLY A 131 6.44 1.02 -13.82
C GLY A 131 7.38 0.67 -12.67
N ALA A 132 7.00 1.01 -11.43
CA ALA A 132 7.77 0.68 -10.23
C ALA A 132 7.90 -0.84 -10.04
N VAL A 133 6.83 -1.60 -10.23
CA VAL A 133 6.85 -3.08 -10.20
C VAL A 133 7.80 -3.65 -11.25
N ARG A 134 7.77 -3.12 -12.48
CA ARG A 134 8.67 -3.59 -13.56
C ARG A 134 10.13 -3.30 -13.24
N ARG A 135 10.45 -2.08 -12.78
CA ARG A 135 11.82 -1.71 -12.37
C ARG A 135 12.32 -2.60 -11.24
N ALA A 136 11.54 -2.71 -10.15
CA ALA A 136 11.93 -3.52 -9.00
C ALA A 136 12.16 -4.99 -9.38
N ARG A 137 11.39 -5.57 -10.31
CA ARG A 137 11.62 -6.93 -10.81
C ARG A 137 12.91 -7.08 -11.62
N ALA A 138 13.29 -6.07 -12.39
CA ALA A 138 14.54 -6.11 -13.16
C ALA A 138 15.78 -6.07 -12.25
N GLU A 139 15.63 -5.56 -11.02
CA GLU A 139 16.69 -5.39 -10.02
C GLU A 139 16.67 -6.48 -8.90
N SER A 140 15.83 -7.51 -9.02
CA SER A 140 15.55 -8.54 -7.99
C SER A 140 15.96 -9.97 -8.34
#